data_AF-A0A6M1YMD6-F1
#
_entry.id   AF-A0A6M1YMD6-F1
#
_cell.length_a   1.000
_cell.length_b   1.000
_cell.length_c   1.000
_cell.angle_alpha   90.00
_cell.angle_beta   90.00
_cell.angle_gamma   90.00
#
_symmetry.space_group_name_H-M   'P 1'
#
loop_
_entity.id
_entity.type
_entity.pdbx_description
1 polymer ?
#
loop_
_entity_poly.entity_id
_entity_poly.type
_entity_poly.pdbx_seq_one_letter_code
_entity_poly.pdbx_strand_id
1 'polypeptide(L)'
;MMWRIFLLILAGFSLSFGEENAGQSDQLNQDIKNLEKRKEYFEATIKRTKRTAWRLEFQDPGYSRQLDQQAKMYQQELDTVNAELAEKYQERDAQPGQ
;
A
#
# COMPACT_ATOMS: atom_id res chain seq x y z
N MET A 1 -38.63 9.91 38.31
CA MET A 1 -38.89 10.72 37.09
C MET A 1 -37.61 10.83 36.29
N MET A 2 -37.75 10.87 34.95
CA MET A 2 -36.70 11.17 33.95
C MET A 2 -35.88 10.00 33.38
N TRP A 3 -36.60 8.96 32.96
CA TRP A 3 -36.28 8.02 31.86
C TRP A 3 -36.08 8.71 30.48
N ARG A 4 -35.96 10.04 30.42
CA ARG A 4 -36.06 10.81 29.16
C ARG A 4 -34.74 11.08 28.46
N ILE A 5 -33.59 10.89 29.12
CA ILE A 5 -32.28 11.13 28.49
C ILE A 5 -31.84 9.93 27.64
N PHE A 6 -32.27 8.72 28.00
CA PHE A 6 -31.90 7.50 27.28
C PHE A 6 -32.55 7.38 25.88
N LEU A 7 -33.61 8.14 25.62
CA LEU A 7 -34.32 8.13 24.32
C LEU A 7 -33.73 9.07 23.27
N LEU A 8 -32.80 9.97 23.63
CA LEU A 8 -32.19 10.90 22.68
C LEU A 8 -30.92 10.35 22.00
N ILE A 9 -30.25 9.36 22.59
CA ILE A 9 -29.06 8.75 21.99
C ILE A 9 -29.46 7.75 20.88
N LEU A 10 -30.68 7.18 20.94
CA LEU A 10 -31.19 6.27 19.93
C LEU A 10 -31.63 6.98 18.63
N ALA A 11 -31.79 8.30 18.64
CA ALA A 11 -32.22 9.11 17.49
C ALA A 11 -31.06 9.68 16.66
N GLY A 12 -29.81 9.51 17.09
CA GLY A 12 -28.62 9.89 16.32
C GLY A 12 -28.18 8.84 15.30
N PHE A 13 -28.92 7.74 15.17
CA PHE A 13 -28.56 6.59 14.31
C PHE A 13 -29.05 6.71 12.85
N SER A 14 -29.54 7.87 12.43
CA SER A 14 -30.04 8.04 11.06
C SER A 14 -29.98 9.51 10.66
N LEU A 15 -28.95 9.89 9.87
CA LEU A 15 -28.94 10.99 8.86
C LEU A 15 -27.53 11.54 8.59
N SER A 16 -26.52 10.68 8.42
CA SER A 16 -25.27 11.10 7.73
C SER A 16 -24.68 10.03 6.80
N PHE A 17 -25.48 9.04 6.36
CA PHE A 17 -25.11 8.18 5.22
C PHE A 17 -25.47 8.84 3.90
N GLY A 18 -24.87 10.01 3.62
CA GLY A 18 -25.13 10.79 2.41
C GLY A 18 -23.91 11.46 1.79
N GLU A 19 -22.83 11.69 2.54
CA GLU A 19 -21.63 12.39 2.05
C GLU A 19 -20.32 11.62 2.29
N GLU A 20 -20.36 10.33 2.63
CA GLU A 20 -19.15 9.56 2.99
C GLU A 20 -18.62 8.63 1.88
N ASN A 21 -19.32 8.50 0.74
CA ASN A 21 -18.89 7.61 -0.36
C ASN A 21 -18.03 8.30 -1.44
N ALA A 22 -18.07 9.63 -1.55
CA ALA A 22 -17.24 10.35 -2.54
C ALA A 22 -15.75 10.43 -2.13
N GLY A 23 -15.46 10.53 -0.81
CA GLY A 23 -14.10 10.58 -0.30
C GLY A 23 -13.38 9.22 -0.28
N GLN A 24 -14.14 8.11 -0.26
CA GLN A 24 -13.58 6.77 -0.12
C GLN A 24 -12.97 6.25 -1.44
N SER A 25 -13.59 6.57 -2.58
CA SER A 25 -13.06 6.27 -3.91
C SER A 25 -11.80 7.11 -4.21
N ASP A 26 -11.78 8.39 -3.82
CA ASP A 26 -10.60 9.24 -3.94
C ASP A 26 -9.44 8.74 -3.07
N GLN A 27 -9.72 8.27 -1.86
CA GLN A 27 -8.70 7.68 -0.98
C GLN A 27 -8.14 6.38 -1.56
N LEU A 28 -8.98 5.48 -2.09
CA LEU A 28 -8.56 4.23 -2.72
C LEU A 28 -7.66 4.49 -3.93
N ASN A 29 -8.01 5.46 -4.78
CA ASN A 29 -7.18 5.84 -5.93
C ASN A 29 -5.86 6.48 -5.52
N GLN A 30 -5.85 7.30 -4.46
CA GLN A 30 -4.61 7.84 -3.90
C GLN A 30 -3.71 6.75 -3.31
N ASP A 31 -4.29 5.77 -2.62
CA ASP A 31 -3.57 4.65 -2.04
C ASP A 31 -2.95 3.77 -3.12
N ILE A 32 -3.69 3.42 -4.19
CA ILE A 32 -3.16 2.72 -5.36
C ILE A 32 -1.98 3.48 -5.96
N LYS A 33 -2.13 4.79 -6.19
CA LYS A 33 -1.06 5.64 -6.76
C LYS A 33 0.18 5.70 -5.85
N ASN A 34 -0.02 5.71 -4.53
CA ASN A 34 1.08 5.69 -3.56
C ASN A 34 1.80 4.34 -3.56
N LEU A 35 1.05 3.23 -3.65
CA LEU A 35 1.62 1.88 -3.77
C LEU A 35 2.38 1.70 -5.08
N GLU A 36 1.87 2.22 -6.21
CA GLU A 36 2.56 2.22 -7.51
C GLU A 36 3.91 2.96 -7.45
N LYS A 37 3.96 4.13 -6.79
CA LYS A 37 5.23 4.86 -6.61
C LYS A 37 6.21 4.10 -5.72
N ARG A 38 5.72 3.47 -4.65
CA ARG A 38 6.55 2.62 -3.77
C ARG A 38 7.11 1.43 -4.56
N LYS A 39 6.29 0.80 -5.39
CA LYS A 39 6.68 -0.29 -6.30
C LYS A 39 7.81 0.16 -7.24
N GLU A 40 7.62 1.28 -7.95
CA GLU A 40 8.62 1.83 -8.87
C GLU A 40 9.95 2.14 -8.15
N TYR A 41 9.87 2.71 -6.95
CA TYR A 41 11.04 2.98 -6.11
C TYR A 41 11.82 1.70 -5.78
N PHE A 42 11.13 0.63 -5.35
CA PHE A 42 11.79 -0.64 -5.03
C PHE A 42 12.38 -1.32 -6.27
N GLU A 43 11.65 -1.34 -7.39
CA GLU A 43 12.16 -1.89 -8.65
C GLU A 43 13.45 -1.18 -9.11
N ALA A 44 13.46 0.17 -9.05
CA ALA A 44 14.62 0.96 -9.38
C ALA A 44 15.79 0.71 -8.42
N THR A 45 15.50 0.60 -7.12
CA THR A 45 16.49 0.35 -6.08
C THR A 45 17.14 -1.03 -6.24
N ILE A 46 16.34 -2.09 -6.40
CA ILE A 46 16.83 -3.46 -6.66
C ILE A 46 17.75 -3.50 -7.87
N LYS A 47 17.34 -2.86 -8.98
CA LYS A 47 18.14 -2.81 -10.22
C LYS A 47 19.49 -2.15 -10.01
N ARG A 48 19.54 -1.04 -9.26
CA ARG A 48 20.78 -0.34 -8.91
C ARG A 48 21.65 -1.18 -7.98
N THR A 49 21.07 -1.81 -6.97
CA THR A 49 21.79 -2.65 -6.01
C THR A 49 22.39 -3.88 -6.68
N LYS A 50 21.63 -4.62 -7.51
CA LYS A 50 22.15 -5.76 -8.29
C LYS A 50 23.26 -5.36 -9.25
N ARG A 51 23.11 -4.21 -9.95
CA ARG A 51 24.17 -3.68 -10.83
C ARG A 51 25.44 -3.35 -10.05
N THR A 52 25.31 -2.82 -8.84
CA THR A 52 26.44 -2.46 -7.98
C THR A 52 27.09 -3.72 -7.40
N ALA A 53 26.30 -4.71 -6.98
CA ALA A 53 26.77 -6.03 -6.55
C ALA A 53 27.60 -6.72 -7.64
N TRP A 54 27.10 -6.72 -8.89
CA TRP A 54 27.84 -7.32 -10.03
C TRP A 54 29.16 -6.62 -10.32
N ARG A 55 29.21 -5.28 -10.23
CA ARG A 55 30.48 -4.53 -10.38
C ARG A 55 31.48 -4.87 -9.29
N LEU A 56 31.01 -5.12 -8.07
CA LEU A 56 31.83 -5.38 -6.89
C LEU A 56 32.18 -6.85 -6.71
N GLU A 57 31.51 -7.78 -7.39
CA GLU A 57 31.72 -9.23 -7.26
C GLU A 57 33.18 -9.63 -7.49
N PHE A 58 33.86 -8.95 -8.41
CA PHE A 58 35.26 -9.19 -8.74
C PHE A 58 36.25 -8.32 -7.95
N GLN A 59 35.76 -7.33 -7.19
CA GLN A 59 36.60 -6.41 -6.41
C GLN A 59 36.58 -6.76 -4.92
N ASP A 60 35.37 -6.87 -4.35
CA ASP A 60 35.11 -7.29 -2.98
C ASP A 60 33.89 -8.24 -2.97
N PRO A 61 34.13 -9.56 -3.03
CA PRO A 61 33.05 -10.55 -3.07
C PRO A 61 32.25 -10.61 -1.77
N GLY A 62 32.80 -10.16 -0.64
CA GLY A 62 32.09 -10.09 0.63
C GLY A 62 31.01 -9.01 0.59
N TYR A 63 31.38 -7.80 0.13
CA TYR A 63 30.45 -6.68 0.01
C TYR A 63 29.41 -6.91 -1.10
N SER A 64 29.79 -7.55 -2.21
CA SER A 64 28.85 -7.96 -3.26
C SER A 64 27.72 -8.86 -2.75
N ARG A 65 28.04 -9.84 -1.89
CA ARG A 65 27.03 -10.73 -1.27
C ARG A 65 26.07 -9.97 -0.35
N GLN A 66 26.55 -8.95 0.37
CA GLN A 66 25.69 -8.10 1.21
C GLN A 66 24.71 -7.31 0.34
N LEU A 67 25.17 -6.76 -0.78
CA LEU A 67 24.29 -6.04 -1.72
C LEU A 67 23.28 -6.99 -2.37
N ASP A 68 23.65 -8.23 -2.70
CA ASP A 68 22.70 -9.23 -3.19
C ASP A 68 21.65 -9.60 -2.13
N GLN A 69 22.06 -9.77 -0.87
CA GLN A 69 21.12 -9.96 0.24
C GLN A 69 20.19 -8.76 0.41
N GLN A 70 20.71 -7.54 0.32
CA GLN A 70 19.90 -6.32 0.40
C GLN A 70 18.91 -6.23 -0.76
N ALA A 71 19.31 -6.61 -1.97
CA ALA A 71 18.42 -6.69 -3.13
C ALA A 71 17.31 -7.72 -2.93
N LYS A 72 17.57 -8.83 -2.23
CA LYS A 72 16.54 -9.82 -1.86
C LYS A 72 15.55 -9.27 -0.84
N MET A 73 16.01 -8.53 0.17
CA MET A 73 15.10 -7.87 1.12
C MET A 73 14.19 -6.86 0.39
N TYR A 74 14.74 -6.03 -0.50
CA TYR A 74 13.92 -5.13 -1.31
C TYR A 74 12.97 -5.86 -2.25
N GLN A 75 13.34 -7.04 -2.75
CA GLN A 75 12.45 -7.87 -3.55
C GLN A 75 11.26 -8.37 -2.72
N GLN A 76 11.48 -8.79 -1.47
CA GLN A 76 10.40 -9.20 -0.56
C GLN A 76 9.44 -8.04 -0.26
N GLU A 77 9.98 -6.83 -0.04
CA GLU A 77 9.16 -5.61 0.12
C GLU A 77 8.37 -5.29 -1.14
N LEU A 78 9.00 -5.41 -2.33
CA LEU A 78 8.33 -5.23 -3.61
C LEU A 78 7.18 -6.24 -3.81
N ASP A 79 7.39 -7.49 -3.43
CA ASP A 79 6.38 -8.54 -3.52
C ASP A 79 5.20 -8.24 -2.58
N THR A 80 5.48 -7.70 -1.39
CA THR A 80 4.45 -7.25 -0.43
C THR A 80 3.64 -6.08 -1.00
N VAL A 81 4.31 -5.08 -1.59
CA VAL A 81 3.62 -3.96 -2.26
C VAL A 81 2.78 -4.44 -3.44
N ASN A 82 3.26 -5.41 -4.22
CA ASN A 82 2.48 -6.00 -5.32
C ASN A 82 1.24 -6.75 -4.80
N ALA A 83 1.34 -7.45 -3.67
CA ALA A 83 0.20 -8.11 -3.04
C ALA A 83 -0.84 -7.10 -2.55
N GLU A 84 -0.42 -6.06 -1.81
CA GLU A 84 -1.30 -4.98 -1.36
C GLU A 84 -2.01 -4.29 -2.54
N LEU A 85 -1.26 -4.04 -3.62
CA LEU A 85 -1.77 -3.37 -4.81
C LEU A 85 -2.78 -4.25 -5.57
N ALA A 86 -2.55 -5.57 -5.60
CA ALA A 86 -3.51 -6.53 -6.14
C ALA A 86 -4.81 -6.59 -5.31
N GLU A 87 -4.70 -6.57 -3.97
CA GLU A 87 -5.88 -6.49 -3.08
C GLU A 87 -6.67 -5.21 -3.33
N LYS A 88 -6.00 -4.05 -3.46
CA LYS A 88 -6.67 -2.76 -3.73
C LYS A 88 -7.32 -2.68 -5.11
N TYR A 89 -6.73 -3.28 -6.15
CA TYR A 89 -7.42 -3.39 -7.44
C TYR A 89 -8.62 -4.33 -7.37
N GLN A 90 -8.54 -5.44 -6.63
CA GLN A 90 -9.70 -6.31 -6.42
C GLN A 90 -10.82 -5.59 -5.66
N GLU A 91 -10.48 -4.79 -4.63
CA GLU A 91 -11.45 -3.94 -3.92
C GLU A 91 -12.11 -2.92 -4.86
N ARG A 92 -11.34 -2.27 -5.76
CA ARG A 92 -11.86 -1.35 -6.76
C ARG A 92 -12.77 -2.05 -7.78
N ASP A 93 -12.32 -3.18 -8.32
CA ASP A 93 -13.05 -3.92 -9.36
C ASP A 93 -14.31 -4.62 -8.78
N ALA A 94 -14.33 -4.91 -7.48
CA ALA A 94 -15.50 -5.40 -6.74
C ALA A 94 -16.53 -4.30 -6.41
N GLN A 95 -16.22 -3.03 -6.70
CA GLN A 95 -17.15 -1.90 -6.64
C GLN A 95 -17.53 -1.41 -8.07
N PRO A 96 -18.16 -2.24 -8.92
CA PRO A 96 -18.56 -1.80 -10.26
C PRO A 96 -19.76 -0.85 -10.14
N GLY A 97 -19.52 0.45 -10.33
CA GLY A 97 -20.58 1.47 -10.35
C GLY A 97 -20.37 2.68 -9.42
N GLN A 98 -19.21 2.81 -8.76
CA GLN A 98 -18.75 4.08 -8.16
C GLN A 98 -17.70 4.75 -9.06
#